data_AF-A0A5P2CAA8-F1
#
_entry.id   AF-A0A5P2CAA8-F1
#
_cell.length_a   1.000
_cell.length_b   1.000
_cell.length_c   1.000
_cell.angle_alpha   90.00
_cell.angle_beta   90.00
_cell.angle_gamma   90.00
#
_symmetry.space_group_name_H-M   'P 1'
#
loop_
_entity.id
_entity.type
_entity.pdbx_description
1 polymer ?
#
loop_
_entity_poly.entity_id
_entity_poly.type
_entity_poly.pdbx_seq_one_letter_code
_entity_poly.pdbx_strand_id
1 'polypeptide(L)'
;MNRATREPLPGGGLVLAVPEAVPEAAPLGARPSSSPSSSLRFERAGRRRWALLQDERPLIQARSEGDGCCHDLHLHRLPGHRSPLPPLSAATMRAGGEWPHRYARWLEDAPQYAPLRPGRWRLSPRTTFAPGIWSCDLVQDWPDATIELLCGGGWHGVVPLRPLPAPDAPRVKALRKHVREGTLAPVLLWWVSFLDGWLLLDGHERAAAALAEGTVPACVELVRVPDDADWRATAAEMARGHEERMARLATHPATPHTTRQRQAMERGYADALSTLPYDAAATPIRRQS
;
A
#
# COMPACT_ATOMS: atom_id res chain seq x y z
N MET A 1 -23.28 8.43 5.70
CA MET A 1 -22.04 7.81 5.18
C MET A 1 -22.27 6.31 5.07
N ASN A 2 -22.23 5.74 3.87
CA ASN A 2 -22.23 4.28 3.72
C ASN A 2 -20.92 3.76 4.29
N ARG A 3 -21.00 2.86 5.28
CA ARG A 3 -19.83 2.26 5.93
C ARG A 3 -19.14 1.31 4.95
N ALA A 4 -17.81 1.25 4.99
CA ALA A 4 -17.08 0.28 4.17
C ALA A 4 -17.47 -1.15 4.57
N THR A 5 -17.60 -2.03 3.57
CA THR A 5 -17.79 -3.47 3.82
C THR A 5 -16.44 -4.10 4.10
N ARG A 6 -16.38 -5.03 5.06
CA ARG A 6 -15.13 -5.69 5.47
C ARG A 6 -15.20 -7.18 5.18
N GLU A 7 -14.22 -7.67 4.42
CA GLU A 7 -14.02 -9.09 4.11
C GLU A 7 -12.75 -9.56 4.84
N PRO A 8 -12.84 -10.46 5.84
CA PRO A 8 -11.65 -10.98 6.51
C PRO A 8 -10.84 -11.87 5.57
N LEU A 9 -9.51 -11.80 5.68
CA LEU A 9 -8.58 -12.66 4.94
C LEU A 9 -7.87 -13.63 5.87
N PRO A 10 -7.42 -14.79 5.35
CA PRO A 10 -6.48 -15.65 6.06
C PRO A 10 -5.24 -14.87 6.53
N GLY A 11 -4.66 -15.25 7.67
CA GLY A 11 -3.45 -14.61 8.21
C GLY A 11 -3.68 -13.25 8.88
N GLY A 12 -4.93 -12.94 9.29
CA GLY A 12 -5.26 -11.75 10.08
C GLY A 12 -5.43 -10.45 9.28
N GLY A 13 -5.48 -10.55 7.95
CA GLY A 13 -5.76 -9.42 7.06
C GLY A 13 -7.25 -9.19 6.81
N LEU A 14 -7.57 -8.16 6.04
CA LEU A 14 -8.91 -7.87 5.56
C LEU A 14 -8.90 -7.05 4.27
N VAL A 15 -10.00 -7.10 3.51
CA VAL A 15 -10.31 -6.17 2.43
C VAL A 15 -11.41 -5.21 2.88
N LEU A 16 -11.19 -3.92 2.64
CA LEU A 16 -12.16 -2.84 2.78
C LEU A 16 -12.71 -2.48 1.40
N ALA A 17 -14.01 -2.61 1.22
CA ALA A 17 -14.72 -2.04 0.08
C ALA A 17 -15.23 -0.65 0.46
N VAL A 18 -14.54 0.38 -0.01
CA VAL A 18 -14.89 1.79 0.23
C VAL A 18 -15.89 2.21 -0.85
N PRO A 19 -17.13 2.57 -0.49
CA PRO A 19 -18.14 2.93 -1.47
C PRO A 19 -17.82 4.27 -2.13
N GLU A 20 -18.31 4.48 -3.36
CA GLU A 20 -18.38 5.83 -3.92
C GLU A 20 -19.29 6.69 -3.05
N ALA A 21 -18.90 7.95 -2.84
CA ALA A 21 -19.76 8.90 -2.16
C ALA A 21 -20.98 9.15 -3.07
N VAL A 22 -22.15 8.70 -2.64
CA VAL A 22 -23.41 9.11 -3.27
C VAL A 22 -23.51 10.62 -3.07
N PRO A 23 -23.62 11.44 -4.13
CA PRO A 23 -23.85 12.86 -3.96
C PRO A 23 -25.16 13.02 -3.21
N GLU A 24 -25.09 13.51 -1.97
CA GLU A 24 -26.25 13.91 -1.21
C GLU A 24 -26.99 14.95 -2.05
N ALA A 25 -28.27 14.73 -2.35
CA ALA A 25 -29.06 15.63 -3.18
C ALA A 25 -29.05 17.02 -2.53
N ALA A 26 -28.19 17.91 -3.03
CA ALA A 26 -28.07 19.26 -2.52
C ALA A 26 -29.42 19.98 -2.72
N PRO A 27 -29.94 20.70 -1.71
CA PRO A 27 -31.09 21.58 -1.92
C PRO A 27 -30.76 22.57 -3.05
N LEU A 28 -31.73 22.84 -3.93
CA LEU A 28 -31.57 23.83 -5.02
C LEU A 28 -31.03 25.14 -4.46
N GLY A 29 -29.78 25.49 -4.81
CA GLY A 29 -29.12 26.73 -4.41
C GLY A 29 -27.87 26.58 -3.53
N ALA A 30 -27.58 25.40 -2.99
CA ALA A 30 -26.31 25.15 -2.32
C ALA A 30 -25.22 24.85 -3.37
N ARG A 31 -24.08 25.58 -3.33
CA ARG A 31 -22.87 25.17 -4.06
C ARG A 31 -22.59 23.71 -3.68
N PRO A 32 -22.26 22.82 -4.64
CA PRO A 32 -21.94 21.44 -4.31
C PRO A 32 -20.82 21.45 -3.28
N SER A 33 -21.11 21.03 -2.06
CA SER A 33 -20.06 20.69 -1.10
C SER A 33 -19.30 19.56 -1.76
N SER A 34 -18.04 19.83 -2.10
CA SER A 34 -17.12 18.80 -2.56
C SER A 34 -17.21 17.65 -1.57
N SER A 35 -17.73 16.50 -2.02
CA SER A 35 -17.72 15.25 -1.26
C SER A 35 -16.33 15.08 -0.65
N PRO A 36 -16.18 14.46 0.54
CA PRO A 36 -14.89 14.32 1.19
C PRO A 36 -13.96 13.48 0.29
N SER A 37 -13.28 14.17 -0.60
CA SER A 37 -12.23 13.64 -1.44
C SER A 37 -11.19 13.13 -0.48
N SER A 38 -10.80 11.86 -0.59
CA SER A 38 -9.65 11.37 0.17
C SER A 38 -8.52 12.40 -0.01
N SER A 39 -7.94 12.77 1.11
CA SER A 39 -7.03 13.89 1.15
C SER A 39 -5.65 13.48 0.64
N LEU A 40 -5.22 12.25 0.98
CA LEU A 40 -3.90 11.74 0.67
C LEU A 40 -3.93 11.11 -0.73
N ARG A 41 -3.36 11.80 -1.71
CA ARG A 41 -3.47 11.42 -3.11
C ARG A 41 -2.27 11.87 -3.93
N PHE A 42 -2.01 11.12 -4.99
CA PHE A 42 -1.07 11.55 -6.01
C PHE A 42 -1.77 12.42 -7.06
N GLU A 43 -1.14 13.54 -7.40
CA GLU A 43 -1.55 14.40 -8.49
C GLU A 43 -0.42 14.58 -9.49
N ARG A 44 -0.76 14.56 -10.78
CA ARG A 44 0.16 14.84 -11.87
C ARG A 44 0.28 16.34 -12.05
N ALA A 45 1.47 16.88 -11.78
CA ALA A 45 1.82 18.30 -11.91
C ALA A 45 2.52 18.62 -13.25
N GLY A 46 2.67 17.62 -14.13
CA GLY A 46 3.29 17.76 -15.45
C GLY A 46 3.65 16.39 -16.03
N ARG A 47 4.25 16.37 -17.24
CA ARG A 47 4.55 15.10 -17.95
C ARG A 47 5.46 14.16 -17.14
N ARG A 48 6.45 14.70 -16.44
CA ARG A 48 7.42 13.98 -15.60
C ARG A 48 7.40 14.44 -14.14
N ARG A 49 6.31 15.08 -13.71
CA ARG A 49 6.18 15.64 -12.36
C ARG A 49 4.90 15.18 -11.71
N TRP A 50 5.00 14.77 -10.46
CA TRP A 50 3.84 14.45 -9.63
C TRP A 50 4.07 14.96 -8.21
N ALA A 51 2.98 15.12 -7.48
CA ALA A 51 2.99 15.49 -6.09
C ALA A 51 2.15 14.52 -5.28
N LEU A 52 2.60 14.22 -4.06
CA LEU A 52 1.74 13.65 -3.04
C LEU A 52 1.15 14.81 -2.25
N LEU A 53 -0.18 14.91 -2.23
CA LEU A 53 -0.90 15.89 -1.44
C LEU A 53 -1.60 15.18 -0.28
N GLN A 54 -1.70 15.85 0.86
CA GLN A 54 -2.64 15.55 1.93
C GLN A 54 -3.55 16.75 2.10
N ASP A 55 -4.81 16.59 1.69
CA ASP A 55 -5.77 17.66 1.44
C ASP A 55 -5.22 18.54 0.30
N GLU A 56 -5.03 19.83 0.54
CA GLU A 56 -4.39 20.76 -0.41
C GLU A 56 -2.91 20.99 -0.06
N ARG A 57 -2.38 20.29 0.95
CA ARG A 57 -0.99 20.44 1.39
C ARG A 57 -0.08 19.48 0.62
N PRO A 58 0.94 19.98 -0.10
CA PRO A 58 1.94 19.11 -0.68
C PRO A 58 2.84 18.49 0.40
N LEU A 59 3.04 17.18 0.32
CA LEU A 59 3.94 16.40 1.17
C LEU A 59 5.17 15.93 0.40
N ILE A 60 5.03 15.61 -0.88
CA ILE A 60 6.13 15.24 -1.76
C ILE A 60 5.95 15.96 -3.08
N GLN A 61 7.04 16.54 -3.59
CA GLN A 61 7.17 16.95 -4.98
C GLN A 61 8.19 16.03 -5.63
N ALA A 62 7.83 15.45 -6.76
CA ALA A 62 8.69 14.48 -7.42
C ALA A 62 8.85 14.79 -8.90
N ARG A 63 10.04 14.52 -9.40
CA ARG A 63 10.40 14.70 -10.80
C ARG A 63 11.18 13.49 -11.29
N SER A 64 10.70 12.88 -12.37
CA SER A 64 11.44 11.85 -13.09
C SER A 64 12.46 12.51 -14.04
N GLU A 65 13.72 12.09 -13.96
CA GLU A 65 14.82 12.54 -14.81
C GLU A 65 15.51 11.34 -15.46
N GLY A 66 16.20 11.56 -16.59
CA GLY A 66 16.75 10.52 -17.44
C GLY A 66 15.88 10.20 -18.66
N ASP A 67 16.47 9.47 -19.61
CA ASP A 67 15.83 9.01 -20.84
C ASP A 67 15.88 7.48 -20.91
N GLY A 68 14.87 6.87 -21.55
CA GLY A 68 14.74 5.42 -21.63
C GLY A 68 13.82 4.83 -20.56
N CYS A 69 13.99 3.53 -20.28
CA CYS A 69 13.13 2.77 -19.37
C CYS A 69 13.56 2.81 -17.90
N CYS A 70 14.85 3.07 -17.64
CA CYS A 70 15.40 3.34 -16.31
C CYS A 70 15.45 4.87 -16.12
N HIS A 71 14.78 5.39 -15.10
CA HIS A 71 14.74 6.83 -14.83
C HIS A 71 14.88 7.09 -13.34
N ASP A 72 15.57 8.16 -13.00
CA ASP A 72 15.76 8.56 -11.61
C ASP A 72 14.56 9.37 -11.16
N LEU A 73 14.14 9.12 -9.93
CA LEU A 73 13.04 9.82 -9.30
C LEU A 73 13.60 10.71 -8.20
N HIS A 74 13.71 12.00 -8.51
CA HIS A 74 14.08 13.02 -7.54
C HIS A 74 12.86 13.39 -6.72
N LEU A 75 12.99 13.29 -5.40
CA LEU A 75 11.98 13.64 -4.42
C LEU A 75 12.43 14.85 -3.63
N HIS A 76 11.52 15.79 -3.42
CA HIS A 76 11.59 16.83 -2.41
C HIS A 76 10.42 16.66 -1.44
N ARG A 77 10.70 16.31 -0.18
CA ARG A 77 9.68 16.07 0.84
C ARG A 77 9.48 17.28 1.73
N LEU A 78 8.22 17.62 1.97
CA LEU A 78 7.79 18.77 2.73
C LEU A 78 7.27 18.33 4.11
N PRO A 79 7.52 19.12 5.17
CA PRO A 79 7.00 18.82 6.50
C PRO A 79 5.48 18.99 6.53
N GLY A 80 4.86 18.43 7.57
CA GLY A 80 3.44 18.67 7.87
C GLY A 80 2.50 17.52 7.53
N HIS A 81 3.04 16.34 7.21
CA HIS A 81 2.29 15.07 7.18
C HIS A 81 1.60 14.80 8.51
N ARG A 82 0.30 14.49 8.46
CA ARG A 82 -0.51 14.06 9.59
C ARG A 82 -0.80 12.58 9.48
N SER A 83 -0.56 11.84 10.56
CA SER A 83 -0.87 10.42 10.60
C SER A 83 -2.38 10.19 10.49
N PRO A 84 -2.82 9.18 9.72
CA PRO A 84 -4.22 8.76 9.71
C PRO A 84 -4.59 7.90 10.94
N LEU A 85 -3.62 7.52 11.77
CA LEU A 85 -3.88 6.73 12.98
C LEU A 85 -3.87 7.65 14.22
N PRO A 86 -4.74 7.39 15.21
CA PRO A 86 -4.68 8.10 16.48
C PRO A 86 -3.37 7.76 17.22
N PRO A 87 -2.87 8.67 18.10
CA PRO A 87 -1.71 8.39 18.92
C PRO A 87 -1.87 7.11 19.74
N LEU A 88 -0.93 6.17 19.60
CA LEU A 88 -0.97 4.90 20.31
C LEU A 88 -0.43 5.04 21.73
N SER A 89 -1.22 4.61 22.72
CA SER A 89 -0.79 4.54 24.12
C SER A 89 0.04 3.27 24.38
N ALA A 90 0.85 3.29 25.45
CA ALA A 90 1.58 2.10 25.89
C ALA A 90 0.63 0.94 26.28
N ALA A 91 -0.52 1.25 26.86
CA ALA A 91 -1.55 0.26 27.18
C ALA A 91 -2.14 -0.38 25.92
N THR A 92 -2.43 0.43 24.91
CA THR A 92 -2.90 -0.02 23.59
C THR A 92 -1.90 -0.98 22.94
N MET A 93 -0.60 -0.67 23.00
CA MET A 93 0.47 -1.52 22.46
C MET A 93 0.57 -2.86 23.20
N ARG A 94 0.58 -2.84 24.55
CA ARG A 94 0.64 -4.08 25.35
C ARG A 94 -0.59 -4.96 25.23
N ALA A 95 -1.77 -4.36 25.08
CA ALA A 95 -2.99 -5.12 24.84
C ALA A 95 -2.94 -5.90 23.51
N GLY A 96 -2.11 -5.46 22.56
CA GLY A 96 -1.96 -6.11 21.26
C GLY A 96 -3.28 -6.23 20.49
N GLY A 97 -3.37 -7.32 19.72
CA GLY A 97 -4.55 -7.74 18.98
C GLY A 97 -4.42 -7.62 17.46
N GLU A 98 -5.55 -7.79 16.77
CA GLU A 98 -5.65 -7.75 15.31
C GLU A 98 -5.44 -6.33 14.77
N TRP A 99 -4.17 -5.93 14.64
CA TRP A 99 -3.77 -4.60 14.17
C TRP A 99 -4.36 -4.21 12.82
N PRO A 100 -4.43 -5.08 11.79
CA PRO A 100 -5.06 -4.74 10.51
C PRO A 100 -6.51 -4.27 10.68
N HIS A 101 -7.32 -4.99 11.47
CA HIS A 101 -8.70 -4.63 11.74
C HIS A 101 -8.82 -3.33 12.54
N ARG A 102 -7.88 -3.07 13.46
CA ARG A 102 -7.86 -1.81 14.21
C ARG A 102 -7.48 -0.63 13.33
N TYR A 103 -6.46 -0.80 12.48
CA TYR A 103 -6.00 0.25 11.56
C TYR A 103 -7.06 0.54 10.52
N ALA A 104 -7.75 -0.48 10.00
CA ALA A 104 -8.90 -0.32 9.12
C ALA A 104 -9.97 0.62 9.74
N ARG A 105 -10.37 0.36 10.99
CA ARG A 105 -11.33 1.22 11.70
C ARG A 105 -10.85 2.67 11.77
N TRP A 106 -9.60 2.89 12.16
CA TRP A 106 -9.05 4.25 12.27
C TRP A 106 -8.91 4.96 10.92
N LEU A 107 -8.57 4.23 9.86
CA LEU A 107 -8.52 4.78 8.51
C LEU A 107 -9.92 5.18 7.99
N GLU A 108 -10.95 4.41 8.34
CA GLU A 108 -12.35 4.77 8.05
C GLU A 108 -12.83 5.98 8.86
N ASP A 109 -12.34 6.15 10.10
CA ASP A 109 -12.68 7.27 10.98
C ASP A 109 -11.92 8.58 10.62
N ALA A 110 -10.81 8.47 9.89
CA ALA A 110 -9.97 9.60 9.48
C ALA A 110 -9.68 9.60 7.95
N PRO A 111 -10.71 9.60 7.09
CA PRO A 111 -10.55 9.53 5.63
C PRO A 111 -9.79 10.73 5.07
N GLN A 112 -9.79 11.87 5.79
CA GLN A 112 -9.05 13.08 5.47
C GLN A 112 -7.55 13.00 5.76
N TYR A 113 -7.00 11.86 6.17
CA TYR A 113 -5.55 11.66 6.25
C TYR A 113 -5.09 10.37 5.56
N ALA A 114 -6.03 9.54 5.11
CA ALA A 114 -5.81 8.23 4.56
C ALA A 114 -5.84 8.24 3.02
N PRO A 115 -5.16 7.30 2.35
CA PRO A 115 -5.23 7.17 0.89
C PRO A 115 -6.51 6.47 0.41
N LEU A 116 -7.44 6.15 1.31
CA LEU A 116 -8.66 5.37 1.04
C LEU A 116 -9.63 6.13 0.11
N ARG A 117 -9.44 5.97 -1.20
CA ARG A 117 -10.43 6.30 -2.24
C ARG A 117 -11.54 5.25 -2.29
N PRO A 118 -12.69 5.57 -2.89
CA PRO A 118 -13.61 4.55 -3.36
C PRO A 118 -12.89 3.43 -4.13
N GLY A 119 -13.33 2.20 -3.88
CA GLY A 119 -12.72 0.96 -4.39
C GLY A 119 -12.29 0.01 -3.27
N ARG A 120 -11.56 -1.04 -3.65
CA ARG A 120 -11.11 -2.09 -2.72
C ARG A 120 -9.68 -1.89 -2.21
N TRP A 121 -9.49 -2.10 -0.91
CA TRP A 121 -8.21 -1.94 -0.21
C TRP A 121 -7.91 -3.11 0.71
N ARG A 122 -6.77 -3.77 0.53
CA ARG A 122 -6.27 -4.82 1.40
C ARG A 122 -5.43 -4.23 2.52
N LEU A 123 -5.71 -4.65 3.76
CA LEU A 123 -4.83 -4.48 4.91
C LEU A 123 -4.37 -5.84 5.39
N SER A 124 -3.06 -6.05 5.44
CA SER A 124 -2.49 -7.34 5.89
C SER A 124 -1.25 -7.13 6.75
N PRO A 125 -1.00 -8.01 7.74
CA PRO A 125 0.29 -8.05 8.41
C PRO A 125 1.39 -8.32 7.38
N ARG A 126 2.52 -7.62 7.52
CA ARG A 126 3.74 -7.87 6.75
C ARG A 126 4.91 -7.98 7.72
N THR A 127 5.35 -9.21 7.90
CA THR A 127 6.44 -9.57 8.83
C THR A 127 7.74 -9.90 8.12
N THR A 128 7.70 -10.05 6.79
CA THR A 128 8.85 -10.42 5.97
C THR A 128 9.04 -9.43 4.84
N PHE A 129 10.28 -8.98 4.68
CA PHE A 129 10.74 -8.11 3.61
C PHE A 129 11.96 -8.77 2.97
N ALA A 130 12.22 -8.46 1.69
CA ALA A 130 13.50 -8.80 1.10
C ALA A 130 14.64 -8.20 1.95
N PRO A 131 15.78 -8.90 2.08
CA PRO A 131 16.94 -8.35 2.77
C PRO A 131 17.30 -6.97 2.17
N GLY A 132 17.68 -6.01 3.02
CA GLY A 132 18.05 -4.67 2.56
C GLY A 132 16.95 -3.63 2.62
N ILE A 133 15.65 -3.99 2.57
CA ILE A 133 14.57 -2.99 2.46
C ILE A 133 14.59 -1.94 3.59
N TRP A 134 14.80 -2.38 4.83
CA TRP A 134 14.80 -1.50 6.00
C TRP A 134 16.19 -0.97 6.39
N SER A 135 17.25 -1.41 5.71
CA SER A 135 18.65 -1.03 6.02
C SER A 135 19.32 -0.24 4.90
N CYS A 136 19.09 -0.61 3.65
CA CYS A 136 19.67 -0.04 2.44
C CYS A 136 18.61 0.77 1.68
N ASP A 137 17.42 0.22 1.49
CA ASP A 137 16.35 0.84 0.68
C ASP A 137 15.34 1.64 1.52
N LEU A 138 15.75 2.04 2.73
CA LEU A 138 15.02 3.00 3.54
C LEU A 138 15.57 4.38 3.26
N VAL A 139 14.76 5.28 2.69
CA VAL A 139 15.22 6.64 2.40
C VAL A 139 15.37 7.43 3.71
N GLN A 140 16.62 7.64 4.12
CA GLN A 140 16.98 8.37 5.35
C GLN A 140 17.30 9.84 5.12
N ASP A 141 17.77 10.20 3.92
CA ASP A 141 18.02 11.60 3.56
C ASP A 141 16.76 12.44 3.76
N TRP A 142 16.90 13.74 3.99
CA TRP A 142 15.78 14.68 4.09
C TRP A 142 16.27 16.12 3.86
N PRO A 143 15.50 16.99 3.17
CA PRO A 143 14.21 16.73 2.55
C PRO A 143 14.31 16.02 1.19
N ASP A 144 15.46 16.12 0.55
CA ASP A 144 15.70 15.61 -0.79
C ASP A 144 16.13 14.14 -0.78
N ALA A 145 15.82 13.41 -1.84
CA ALA A 145 16.33 12.08 -2.12
C ALA A 145 16.25 11.77 -3.61
N THR A 146 17.12 10.90 -4.09
CA THR A 146 17.04 10.33 -5.44
C THR A 146 16.80 8.83 -5.31
N ILE A 147 15.80 8.34 -6.04
CA ILE A 147 15.49 6.92 -6.12
C ILE A 147 15.79 6.46 -7.55
N GLU A 148 16.69 5.49 -7.67
CA GLU A 148 17.02 4.85 -8.94
C GLU A 148 15.96 3.79 -9.25
N LEU A 149 15.06 4.05 -10.21
CA LEU A 149 14.02 3.09 -10.58
C LEU A 149 14.60 2.07 -11.56
N LEU A 150 14.52 0.79 -11.21
CA LEU A 150 14.97 -0.29 -12.06
C LEU A 150 14.12 -0.38 -13.33
N CYS A 151 14.72 -0.92 -14.39
CA CYS A 151 14.04 -1.12 -15.66
C CYS A 151 12.84 -2.06 -15.46
N GLY A 152 11.62 -1.52 -15.63
CA GLY A 152 10.38 -2.14 -15.16
C GLY A 152 9.57 -1.27 -14.19
N GLY A 153 10.16 -0.18 -13.68
CA GLY A 153 9.49 0.85 -12.88
C GLY A 153 9.43 0.59 -11.37
N GLY A 154 10.32 -0.26 -10.83
CA GLY A 154 10.28 -0.64 -9.41
C GLY A 154 11.57 -0.33 -8.64
N TRP A 155 11.42 0.01 -7.35
CA TRP A 155 12.52 0.21 -6.39
C TRP A 155 12.42 -0.68 -5.15
N HIS A 156 11.21 -1.02 -4.67
CA HIS A 156 10.98 -1.91 -3.52
C HIS A 156 11.48 -1.42 -2.15
N GLY A 157 11.78 -0.13 -1.98
CA GLY A 157 12.15 0.43 -0.69
C GLY A 157 11.00 1.12 0.07
N VAL A 158 11.36 1.80 1.16
CA VAL A 158 10.44 2.56 2.02
C VAL A 158 10.80 4.05 2.03
N VAL A 159 9.83 4.92 1.69
CA VAL A 159 9.94 6.38 1.80
C VAL A 159 9.17 6.89 3.01
N PRO A 160 9.85 7.45 4.03
CA PRO A 160 9.18 8.14 5.14
C PRO A 160 8.53 9.47 4.74
N LEU A 161 7.28 9.68 5.15
CA LEU A 161 6.58 10.98 5.02
C LEU A 161 7.00 12.03 6.07
N ARG A 162 7.81 11.64 7.05
CA ARG A 162 8.47 12.51 8.03
C ARG A 162 9.90 12.00 8.23
N PRO A 163 10.85 12.86 8.61
CA PRO A 163 12.17 12.41 9.05
C PRO A 163 12.02 11.37 10.17
N LEU A 164 12.83 10.30 10.12
CA LEU A 164 12.90 9.38 11.24
C LEU A 164 13.58 10.09 12.42
N PRO A 165 12.99 10.06 13.63
CA PRO A 165 13.60 10.66 14.80
C PRO A 165 14.92 9.96 15.17
N ALA A 166 15.82 10.70 15.84
CA ALA A 166 17.07 10.15 16.32
C ALA A 166 16.86 8.97 17.30
N PRO A 167 17.75 7.95 17.30
CA PRO A 167 17.62 6.76 18.15
C PRO A 167 17.55 7.03 19.67
N ASP A 168 18.09 8.17 20.11
CA ASP A 168 18.17 8.62 21.50
C ASP A 168 17.05 9.60 21.90
N ALA A 169 16.17 9.97 20.96
CA ALA A 169 15.02 10.80 21.25
C ALA A 169 14.15 10.16 22.37
N PRO A 170 13.64 10.93 23.35
CA PRO A 170 12.94 10.37 24.52
C PRO A 170 11.81 9.40 24.17
N ARG A 171 11.02 9.73 23.13
CA ARG A 171 9.92 8.88 22.66
C ARG A 171 10.41 7.58 22.02
N VAL A 172 11.51 7.62 21.26
CA VAL A 172 12.13 6.43 20.68
C VAL A 172 12.67 5.52 21.79
N LYS A 173 13.38 6.09 22.79
CA LYS A 173 13.86 5.32 23.96
C LYS A 173 12.73 4.60 24.71
N ALA A 174 11.58 5.26 24.88
CA ALA A 174 10.40 4.64 25.48
C ALA A 174 9.85 3.48 24.63
N LEU A 175 9.78 3.66 23.30
CA LEU A 175 9.29 2.63 22.37
C LEU A 175 10.26 1.44 22.21
N ARG A 176 11.57 1.64 22.39
CA ARG A 176 12.56 0.55 22.40
C ARG A 176 12.29 -0.48 23.50
N LYS A 177 11.67 -0.08 24.61
CA LYS A 177 11.17 -1.02 25.62
C LYS A 177 10.10 -1.96 25.06
N HIS A 178 9.16 -1.41 24.28
CA HIS A 178 8.13 -2.21 23.62
C HIS A 178 8.69 -3.14 22.54
N VAL A 179 9.79 -2.78 21.87
CA VAL A 179 10.50 -3.67 20.94
C VAL A 179 11.02 -4.89 21.70
N ARG A 180 11.79 -4.67 22.78
CA ARG A 180 12.35 -5.76 23.60
C ARG A 180 11.29 -6.65 24.24
N GLU A 181 10.15 -6.07 24.61
CA GLU A 181 9.01 -6.78 25.18
C GLU A 181 8.12 -7.46 24.12
N GLY A 182 8.37 -7.26 22.82
CA GLY A 182 7.54 -7.82 21.74
C GLY A 182 6.13 -7.23 21.66
N THR A 183 5.91 -6.03 22.22
CA THR A 183 4.59 -5.38 22.30
C THR A 183 4.46 -4.15 21.40
N LEU A 184 5.49 -3.80 20.64
CA LEU A 184 5.45 -2.64 19.75
C LEU A 184 4.36 -2.81 18.69
N ALA A 185 3.47 -1.81 18.57
CA ALA A 185 2.49 -1.81 17.49
C ALA A 185 3.16 -1.71 16.10
N PRO A 186 2.64 -2.42 15.09
CA PRO A 186 3.18 -2.35 13.73
C PRO A 186 3.20 -0.93 13.17
N VAL A 187 4.09 -0.66 12.23
CA VAL A 187 4.05 0.57 11.42
C VAL A 187 3.01 0.43 10.31
N LEU A 188 2.45 1.54 9.83
CA LEU A 188 1.51 1.52 8.70
C LEU A 188 2.24 1.91 7.41
N LEU A 189 2.25 1.01 6.45
CA LEU A 189 2.80 1.22 5.12
C LEU A 189 1.68 1.33 4.09
N TRP A 190 1.86 2.18 3.08
CA TRP A 190 1.03 2.22 1.88
C TRP A 190 1.87 1.83 0.67
N TRP A 191 1.51 0.72 0.01
CA TRP A 191 2.18 0.29 -1.22
C TRP A 191 1.72 1.15 -2.40
N VAL A 192 2.69 1.63 -3.17
CA VAL A 192 2.50 2.54 -4.30
C VAL A 192 3.05 1.90 -5.56
N SER A 193 2.15 1.62 -6.51
CA SER A 193 2.43 0.74 -7.64
C SER A 193 3.55 1.23 -8.57
N PHE A 194 3.63 2.54 -8.83
CA PHE A 194 4.63 3.11 -9.73
C PHE A 194 6.01 3.31 -9.08
N LEU A 195 6.11 3.15 -7.77
CA LEU A 195 7.39 3.05 -7.06
C LEU A 195 7.79 1.57 -6.88
N ASP A 196 6.82 0.67 -7.07
CA ASP A 196 6.84 -0.69 -6.56
C ASP A 196 7.40 -0.76 -5.13
N GLY A 197 6.95 0.17 -4.27
CA GLY A 197 7.54 0.44 -2.98
C GLY A 197 6.54 1.05 -2.01
N TRP A 198 6.99 1.38 -0.80
CA TRP A 198 6.11 1.80 0.28
C TRP A 198 6.31 3.23 0.73
N LEU A 199 5.21 3.91 1.05
CA LEU A 199 5.22 5.11 1.87
C LEU A 199 4.96 4.72 3.33
N LEU A 200 5.80 5.18 4.26
CA LEU A 200 5.57 5.03 5.69
C LEU A 200 4.60 6.14 6.18
N LEU A 201 3.34 5.74 6.38
CA LEU A 201 2.24 6.63 6.75
C LEU A 201 2.19 6.92 8.24
N ASP A 202 2.42 5.90 9.09
CA ASP A 202 2.42 6.05 10.53
C ASP A 202 3.46 5.14 11.19
N GLY A 203 3.97 5.61 12.33
CA GLY A 203 4.91 4.85 13.13
C GLY A 203 6.37 5.16 12.86
N HIS A 204 6.70 6.37 12.39
CA HIS A 204 8.10 6.83 12.24
C HIS A 204 8.92 6.61 13.50
N GLU A 205 8.38 6.96 14.67
CA GLU A 205 9.01 6.73 15.98
C GLU A 205 9.14 5.22 16.31
N ARG A 206 8.17 4.41 15.87
CA ARG A 206 8.16 2.95 16.09
C ARG A 206 9.16 2.23 15.17
N ALA A 207 9.25 2.66 13.91
CA ALA A 207 10.29 2.24 12.97
C ALA A 207 11.68 2.56 13.53
N ALA A 208 11.91 3.82 13.93
CA ALA A 208 13.18 4.24 14.53
C ALA A 208 13.53 3.41 15.78
N ALA A 209 12.54 3.09 16.63
CA ALA A 209 12.76 2.24 17.79
C ALA A 209 13.15 0.80 17.43
N ALA A 210 12.48 0.18 16.46
CA ALA A 210 12.81 -1.17 16.00
C ALA A 210 14.22 -1.23 15.40
N LEU A 211 14.55 -0.26 14.53
CA LEU A 211 15.86 -0.14 13.89
C LEU A 211 16.98 0.10 14.92
N ALA A 212 16.73 0.92 15.94
CA ALA A 212 17.69 1.17 17.03
C ALA A 212 17.96 -0.06 17.91
N GLU A 213 17.08 -1.06 17.92
CA GLU A 213 17.30 -2.36 18.56
C GLU A 213 17.82 -3.42 17.56
N GLY A 214 18.15 -3.03 16.33
CA GLY A 214 18.66 -3.95 15.31
C GLY A 214 17.59 -4.89 14.73
N THR A 215 16.31 -4.51 14.80
CA THR A 215 15.18 -5.33 14.32
C THR A 215 14.42 -4.65 13.18
N VAL A 216 13.82 -5.45 12.30
CA VAL A 216 12.89 -4.96 11.29
C VAL A 216 11.54 -4.67 11.96
N PRO A 217 10.94 -3.48 11.76
CA PRO A 217 9.63 -3.18 12.33
C PRO A 217 8.55 -4.10 11.75
N ALA A 218 7.69 -4.63 12.61
CA ALA A 218 6.44 -5.27 12.16
C ALA A 218 5.59 -4.24 11.39
N CYS A 219 4.95 -4.65 10.30
CA CYS A 219 4.20 -3.74 9.44
C CYS A 219 2.75 -4.22 9.27
N VAL A 220 1.84 -3.26 9.10
CA VAL A 220 0.56 -3.47 8.41
C VAL A 220 0.68 -2.76 7.06
N GLU A 221 0.50 -3.52 6.00
CA GLU A 221 0.57 -3.04 4.63
C GLU A 221 -0.85 -2.72 4.13
N LEU A 222 -1.02 -1.52 3.60
CA LEU A 222 -2.22 -1.06 2.89
C LEU A 222 -1.96 -1.07 1.39
N VAL A 223 -2.77 -1.82 0.64
CA VAL A 223 -2.63 -2.02 -0.81
C VAL A 223 -3.98 -1.80 -1.48
N ARG A 224 -4.02 -1.06 -2.59
CA ARG A 224 -5.22 -1.04 -3.44
C ARG A 224 -5.30 -2.37 -4.19
N VAL A 225 -6.46 -3.00 -4.22
CA VAL A 225 -6.69 -4.24 -4.98
C VAL A 225 -7.72 -4.01 -6.09
N PRO A 226 -7.78 -4.86 -7.12
CA PRO A 226 -8.74 -4.71 -8.20
C PRO A 226 -10.18 -4.66 -7.68
N ASP A 227 -10.99 -3.84 -8.32
CA ASP A 227 -12.42 -3.80 -8.07
C ASP A 227 -13.09 -5.06 -8.64
N ASP A 228 -14.31 -5.30 -8.19
CA ASP A 228 -15.04 -6.53 -8.43
C ASP A 228 -15.34 -6.81 -9.91
N ALA A 229 -15.45 -5.76 -10.71
CA ALA A 229 -15.59 -5.87 -12.16
C ALA A 229 -14.25 -6.19 -12.83
N ASP A 230 -13.18 -5.53 -12.38
CA ASP A 230 -11.84 -5.61 -12.98
C ASP A 230 -11.26 -7.02 -12.83
N TRP A 231 -11.23 -7.57 -11.61
CA TRP A 231 -10.64 -8.91 -11.42
C TRP A 231 -11.47 -9.99 -12.11
N ARG A 232 -12.81 -9.85 -12.19
CA ARG A 232 -13.67 -10.79 -12.91
C ARG A 232 -13.41 -10.76 -14.41
N ALA A 233 -13.18 -9.58 -14.98
CA ALA A 233 -12.80 -9.44 -16.39
C ALA A 233 -11.45 -10.13 -16.65
N THR A 234 -10.45 -9.90 -15.79
CA THR A 234 -9.15 -10.58 -15.89
C THR A 234 -9.28 -12.10 -15.71
N ALA A 235 -10.11 -12.57 -14.78
CA ALA A 235 -10.37 -14.00 -14.58
C ALA A 235 -10.98 -14.66 -15.84
N ALA A 236 -11.91 -13.97 -16.51
CA ALA A 236 -12.51 -14.45 -17.76
C ALA A 236 -11.48 -14.52 -18.90
N GLU A 237 -10.56 -13.56 -18.99
CA GLU A 237 -9.43 -13.62 -19.93
C GLU A 237 -8.49 -14.79 -19.63
N MET A 238 -8.13 -14.98 -18.35
CA MET A 238 -7.30 -16.09 -17.92
C MET A 238 -7.95 -17.44 -18.19
N ALA A 239 -9.28 -17.56 -17.99
CA ALA A 239 -10.05 -18.77 -18.30
C ALA A 239 -9.96 -19.13 -19.79
N ARG A 240 -10.21 -18.16 -20.69
CA ARG A 240 -10.07 -18.37 -22.13
C ARG A 240 -8.66 -18.82 -22.52
N GLY A 241 -7.63 -18.14 -22.00
CA GLY A 241 -6.24 -18.52 -22.26
C GLY A 241 -5.86 -19.90 -21.69
N HIS A 242 -6.44 -20.29 -20.55
CA HIS A 242 -6.26 -21.63 -19.96
C HIS A 242 -6.91 -22.71 -20.82
N GLU A 243 -8.17 -22.50 -21.25
CA GLU A 243 -8.89 -23.41 -22.14
C GLU A 243 -8.12 -23.66 -23.45
N GLU A 244 -7.61 -22.61 -24.09
CA GLU A 244 -6.80 -22.73 -25.31
C GLU A 244 -5.52 -23.55 -25.07
N ARG A 245 -4.82 -23.32 -23.96
CA ARG A 245 -3.60 -24.09 -23.63
C ARG A 245 -3.92 -25.55 -23.30
N MET A 246 -5.01 -25.81 -22.58
CA MET A 246 -5.46 -27.18 -22.27
C MET A 246 -5.86 -27.92 -23.54
N ALA A 247 -6.57 -27.28 -24.47
CA ALA A 247 -6.91 -27.86 -25.77
C ALA A 247 -5.65 -28.21 -26.57
N ARG A 248 -4.62 -27.34 -26.58
CA ARG A 248 -3.32 -27.63 -27.21
C ARG A 248 -2.58 -28.79 -26.55
N LEU A 249 -2.67 -28.95 -25.24
CA LEU A 249 -2.07 -30.09 -24.54
C LEU A 249 -2.84 -31.40 -24.77
N ALA A 250 -4.15 -31.32 -25.00
CA ALA A 250 -5.00 -32.48 -25.28
C ALA A 250 -4.73 -33.10 -26.66
N THR A 251 -4.14 -32.36 -27.60
CA THR A 251 -3.71 -32.92 -28.90
C THR A 251 -2.47 -33.80 -28.81
N HIS A 252 -1.74 -33.77 -27.68
CA HIS A 252 -0.55 -34.59 -27.45
C HIS A 252 -0.94 -35.93 -26.82
N PRO A 253 -0.25 -37.04 -27.17
CA PRO A 253 -0.50 -38.35 -26.56
C PRO A 253 -0.43 -38.31 -25.03
N ALA A 254 -1.33 -39.04 -24.38
CA ALA A 254 -1.35 -39.18 -22.94
C ALA A 254 -0.16 -40.02 -22.47
N THR A 255 0.89 -39.34 -22.05
CA THR A 255 2.07 -39.91 -21.42
C THR A 255 2.10 -39.49 -19.96
N PRO A 256 2.86 -40.17 -19.08
CA PRO A 256 3.06 -39.72 -17.72
C PRO A 256 3.58 -38.27 -17.64
N HIS A 257 4.39 -37.84 -18.61
CA HIS A 257 4.90 -36.46 -18.68
C HIS A 257 3.79 -35.44 -19.01
N THR A 258 2.99 -35.68 -20.07
CA THR A 258 1.90 -34.77 -20.45
C THR A 258 0.79 -34.73 -19.40
N THR A 259 0.59 -35.82 -18.65
CA THR A 259 -0.36 -35.86 -17.52
C THR A 259 0.13 -34.99 -16.35
N ARG A 260 1.41 -35.09 -15.96
CA ARG A 260 1.99 -34.22 -14.92
C ARG A 260 1.96 -32.75 -15.33
N GLN A 261 2.25 -32.47 -16.60
CA GLN A 261 2.20 -31.11 -17.15
C GLN A 261 0.80 -30.50 -17.07
N ARG A 262 -0.24 -31.26 -17.43
CA ARG A 262 -1.64 -30.82 -17.27
C ARG A 262 -2.00 -30.53 -15.82
N GLN A 263 -1.71 -31.45 -14.90
CA GLN A 263 -1.98 -31.25 -13.48
C GLN A 263 -1.23 -30.04 -12.88
N ALA A 264 0.00 -29.80 -13.31
CA ALA A 264 0.77 -28.63 -12.88
C ALA A 264 0.14 -27.34 -13.41
N MET A 265 -0.34 -27.33 -14.66
CA MET A 265 -0.99 -26.17 -15.26
C MET A 265 -2.36 -25.88 -14.65
N GLU A 266 -3.15 -26.90 -14.33
CA GLU A 266 -4.42 -26.76 -13.60
C GLU A 266 -4.21 -26.19 -12.20
N ARG A 267 -3.23 -26.70 -11.44
CA ARG A 267 -2.87 -26.14 -10.13
C ARG A 267 -2.44 -24.68 -10.24
N GLY A 268 -1.51 -24.38 -11.16
CA GLY A 268 -1.05 -23.01 -11.36
C GLY A 268 -2.17 -22.04 -11.79
N TYR A 269 -3.14 -22.51 -12.59
CA TYR A 269 -4.32 -21.73 -12.94
C TYR A 269 -5.24 -21.49 -11.74
N ALA A 270 -5.53 -22.52 -10.95
CA ALA A 270 -6.34 -22.40 -9.74
C ALA A 270 -5.69 -21.45 -8.72
N ASP A 271 -4.37 -21.59 -8.51
CA ASP A 271 -3.59 -20.72 -7.64
C ASP A 271 -3.66 -19.27 -8.13
N ALA A 272 -3.41 -19.01 -9.42
CA ALA A 272 -3.47 -17.66 -9.99
C ALA A 272 -4.87 -17.02 -9.89
N LEU A 273 -5.94 -17.79 -10.14
CA LEU A 273 -7.31 -17.30 -9.97
C LEU A 273 -7.64 -16.96 -8.51
N SER A 274 -7.09 -17.72 -7.56
CA SER A 274 -7.37 -17.52 -6.14
C SER A 274 -6.74 -16.23 -5.58
N THR A 275 -5.61 -15.79 -6.14
CA THR A 275 -4.90 -14.58 -5.69
C THR A 275 -5.38 -13.32 -6.41
N LEU A 276 -5.88 -13.45 -7.63
CA LEU A 276 -6.25 -12.35 -8.53
C LEU A 276 -7.12 -11.24 -7.88
N PRO A 277 -8.15 -11.54 -7.05
CA PRO A 277 -8.95 -10.49 -6.42
C PRO A 277 -8.19 -9.66 -5.38
N TYR A 278 -7.01 -10.12 -4.97
CA TYR A 278 -6.19 -9.57 -3.88
C TYR A 278 -4.81 -9.12 -4.37
N ASP A 279 -4.50 -9.29 -5.65
CA ASP A 279 -3.28 -8.76 -6.27
C ASP A 279 -3.27 -7.24 -6.20
N ALA A 280 -2.07 -6.66 -6.24
CA ALA A 280 -1.94 -5.21 -6.11
C ALA A 280 -2.41 -4.51 -7.39
N ALA A 281 -3.32 -3.55 -7.24
CA ALA A 281 -3.80 -2.72 -8.33
C ALA A 281 -3.00 -1.42 -8.47
N ALA A 282 -3.10 -0.79 -9.64
CA ALA A 282 -2.47 0.50 -9.89
C ALA A 282 -2.91 1.56 -8.88
N THR A 283 -1.95 2.31 -8.36
CA THR A 283 -2.20 3.48 -7.52
C THR A 283 -2.70 4.63 -8.40
N PRO A 284 -3.88 5.20 -8.14
CA PRO A 284 -4.44 6.24 -8.99
C PRO A 284 -3.63 7.54 -8.88
N ILE A 285 -3.33 8.14 -10.03
CA ILE A 285 -2.72 9.48 -10.13
C ILE A 285 -3.74 10.40 -10.81
N ARG A 286 -4.22 11.40 -10.08
CA ARG A 286 -5.15 12.40 -10.61
C ARG A 286 -4.43 13.30 -11.62
N ARG A 287 -5.05 13.61 -12.75
CA ARG A 287 -4.55 14.67 -13.65
C ARG A 287 -4.97 16.02 -13.10
N GLN A 288 -4.04 16.98 -13.00
CA GLN A 288 -4.44 18.38 -12.80
C GLN A 288 -5.26 18.82 -14.03
N SER A 289 -6.49 19.26 -13.76
CA SER A 289 -7.42 19.84 -14.72
C SER A 289 -7.10 21.31 -14.96
#